data_AF-A0A3L7RFZ6-F1
#
_entry.id   AF-A0A3L7RFZ6-F1
#
_cell.length_a   1.000
_cell.length_b   1.000
_cell.length_c   1.000
_cell.angle_alpha   90.00
_cell.angle_beta   90.00
_cell.angle_gamma   90.00
#
_symmetry.space_group_name_H-M   'P 1'
#
loop_
_entity.id
_entity.type
_entity.pdbx_description
1 polymer ?
#
loop_
_entity_poly.entity_id
_entity_poly.type
_entity_poly.pdbx_seq_one_letter_code
_entity_poly.pdbx_strand_id
1 'polypeptide(L)'
;EIQAQLIAEDIADQLVKRAAFRRTLKRSIDTTMDAGAKGVKIQLAGRLGGAEMSRCEKSIAGSVPLSTLRAKIDYGFCEAATAQGNIGVQVWVNQGMYEEGGNGADAQEGQAPKKPKRSYKR
;
A
#
# COMPACT_ATOMS: atom_id res chain seq x y z
N GLU A 1 -0.50 6.36 12.34
CA GLU A 1 0.55 5.50 11.74
C GLU A 1 0.60 5.80 10.25
N ILE A 2 1.77 6.06 9.66
CA ILE A 2 1.88 6.51 8.26
C ILE A 2 2.49 5.39 7.36
N GLN A 3 2.92 4.27 7.95
CA GLN A 3 3.45 3.13 7.21
C GLN A 3 2.30 2.26 6.70
N ALA A 4 2.30 2.00 5.39
CA ALA A 4 1.22 1.28 4.72
C ALA A 4 1.15 -0.19 5.16
N GLN A 5 2.29 -0.82 5.45
CA GLN A 5 2.34 -2.21 5.88
C GLN A 5 1.67 -2.43 7.25
N LEU A 6 1.94 -1.56 8.23
CA LEU A 6 1.33 -1.65 9.57
C LEU A 6 -0.19 -1.46 9.50
N ILE A 7 -0.65 -0.52 8.66
CA ILE A 7 -2.08 -0.31 8.44
C ILE A 7 -2.73 -1.56 7.82
N ALA A 8 -2.05 -2.22 6.86
CA ALA A 8 -2.56 -3.44 6.26
C ALA A 8 -2.67 -4.59 7.28
N GLU A 9 -1.70 -4.72 8.18
CA GLU A 9 -1.69 -5.72 9.25
C GLU A 9 -2.78 -5.45 10.30
N ASP A 10 -2.98 -4.20 10.75
CA ASP A 10 -4.07 -3.86 11.68
C ASP A 10 -5.45 -4.17 11.06
N ILE A 11 -5.65 -3.84 9.78
CA ILE A 11 -6.88 -4.17 9.07
C ILE A 11 -7.06 -5.69 8.98
N ALA A 12 -5.99 -6.43 8.67
CA ALA A 12 -6.03 -7.89 8.60
C ALA A 12 -6.44 -8.50 9.95
N ASP A 13 -5.82 -8.06 11.05
CA ASP A 13 -6.14 -8.49 12.41
C ASP A 13 -7.60 -8.20 12.79
N GLN A 14 -8.10 -7.03 12.41
CA GLN A 14 -9.50 -6.66 12.65
C GLN A 14 -10.47 -7.55 11.86
N LEU A 15 -10.11 -7.93 10.63
CA LEU A 15 -10.91 -8.85 9.80
C LEU A 15 -10.89 -10.28 10.36
N VAL A 16 -9.75 -10.75 10.88
CA VAL A 16 -9.66 -12.06 11.57
C VAL A 16 -10.55 -12.09 12.81
N LYS A 17 -10.61 -10.99 13.56
CA LYS A 17 -11.51 -10.79 14.71
C LYS A 17 -13.00 -10.63 14.33
N ARG A 18 -13.36 -10.82 13.05
CA ARG A 18 -14.72 -10.70 12.50
C ARG A 18 -15.33 -9.30 12.63
N ALA A 19 -14.52 -8.25 12.65
CA ALA A 19 -15.03 -6.90 12.58
C ALA A 19 -15.67 -6.61 11.21
N ALA A 20 -16.64 -5.68 11.18
CA ALA A 20 -17.30 -5.29 9.94
C ALA A 20 -16.32 -4.55 9.01
N PHE A 21 -16.05 -5.11 7.84
CA PHE A 21 -15.05 -4.59 6.89
C PHE A 21 -15.26 -3.12 6.48
N ARG A 22 -16.51 -2.66 6.35
CA ARG A 22 -16.80 -1.24 6.04
C ARG A 22 -16.44 -0.30 7.18
N ARG A 23 -16.59 -0.75 8.42
CA ARG A 23 -16.27 0.04 9.61
C ARG A 23 -14.76 0.14 9.79
N THR A 24 -14.06 -0.97 9.63
CA THR A 24 -12.59 -1.01 9.72
C THR A 24 -11.96 -0.17 8.61
N LEU A 25 -12.49 -0.23 7.38
CA LEU A 25 -12.07 0.66 6.27
C LEU A 25 -12.23 2.14 6.59
N LYS A 26 -13.42 2.57 7.02
CA LYS A 26 -13.64 3.99 7.36
C LYS A 26 -12.71 4.44 8.49
N ARG A 27 -12.63 3.66 9.56
CA ARG A 27 -11.76 3.96 10.71
C ARG A 27 -10.29 4.08 10.31
N SER A 28 -9.78 3.15 9.52
CA SER A 28 -8.37 3.17 9.08
C SER A 28 -8.07 4.34 8.16
N ILE A 29 -8.99 4.69 7.25
CA ILE A 29 -8.89 5.90 6.42
C ILE A 29 -8.83 7.16 7.30
N ASP A 30 -9.79 7.33 8.22
CA ASP A 30 -9.85 8.50 9.08
C ASP A 30 -8.58 8.62 9.93
N THR A 31 -8.14 7.52 10.57
CA THR A 31 -6.91 7.48 11.38
C THR A 31 -5.66 7.84 10.57
N THR A 32 -5.59 7.42 9.31
CA THR A 32 -4.43 7.68 8.44
C THR A 32 -4.43 9.11 7.90
N MET A 33 -5.61 9.66 7.60
CA MET A 33 -5.77 11.07 7.20
C MET A 33 -5.47 12.00 8.38
N ASP A 34 -5.92 11.66 9.59
CA ASP A 34 -5.62 12.41 10.83
C ASP A 34 -4.12 12.39 11.16
N ALA A 35 -3.42 11.31 10.80
CA ALA A 35 -1.97 11.22 10.92
C ALA A 35 -1.20 12.09 9.90
N GLY A 36 -1.90 12.81 9.01
CA GLY A 36 -1.31 13.78 8.07
C GLY A 36 -0.99 13.21 6.69
N ALA A 37 -1.53 12.04 6.31
CA ALA A 37 -1.39 11.54 4.94
C ALA A 37 -2.16 12.43 3.95
N LYS A 38 -1.60 12.66 2.75
CA LYS A 38 -2.26 13.46 1.70
C LYS A 38 -3.35 12.68 0.95
N GLY A 39 -3.28 11.36 1.03
CA GLY A 39 -4.29 10.47 0.47
C GLY A 39 -4.01 9.02 0.82
N VAL A 40 -5.07 8.24 0.85
CA VAL A 40 -5.05 6.82 1.19
C VAL A 40 -5.99 6.09 0.26
N LYS A 41 -5.53 4.97 -0.28
CA LYS A 41 -6.36 4.02 -1.01
C LYS A 41 -6.24 2.68 -0.29
N ILE A 42 -7.37 2.06 0.01
CA ILE A 42 -7.42 0.72 0.58
C ILE A 42 -8.30 -0.14 -0.32
N GLN A 43 -7.83 -1.34 -0.63
CA GLN A 43 -8.54 -2.33 -1.42
C GLN A 43 -8.55 -3.66 -0.68
N LEU A 44 -9.74 -4.21 -0.52
CA LEU A 44 -9.97 -5.53 0.05
C LEU A 44 -10.50 -6.44 -1.04
N ALA A 45 -9.89 -7.62 -1.20
CA ALA A 45 -10.33 -8.62 -2.17
C ALA A 45 -10.52 -9.96 -1.46
N GLY A 46 -11.71 -10.56 -1.60
CA GLY A 46 -12.01 -11.87 -1.04
C GLY A 46 -13.46 -12.04 -0.62
N ARG A 47 -13.72 -13.00 0.26
CA ARG A 47 -15.07 -13.29 0.80
C ARG A 47 -15.43 -12.34 1.93
N LEU A 48 -15.71 -11.09 1.57
CA LEU A 48 -15.99 -10.02 2.53
C LEU A 48 -17.23 -10.32 3.38
N GLY A 49 -17.09 -10.23 4.70
CA GLY A 49 -18.18 -10.48 5.65
C GLY A 49 -18.70 -11.91 5.67
N GLY A 50 -17.98 -12.85 5.05
CA GLY A 50 -18.36 -14.24 5.00
C GLY A 50 -19.43 -14.58 3.94
N ALA A 51 -19.52 -13.78 2.88
CA ALA A 51 -20.35 -14.11 1.72
C ALA A 51 -19.79 -15.31 0.94
N GLU A 52 -20.66 -16.08 0.28
CA GLU A 52 -20.24 -17.19 -0.59
C GLU A 52 -19.44 -16.70 -1.81
N MET A 53 -19.83 -15.56 -2.38
CA MET A 53 -19.15 -14.96 -3.53
C MET A 53 -18.13 -13.90 -3.10
N SER A 54 -16.91 -14.01 -3.62
CA SER A 54 -15.85 -13.03 -3.40
C SER A 54 -16.16 -11.70 -4.07
N ARG A 55 -15.77 -10.60 -3.42
CA ARG A 55 -15.94 -9.24 -3.92
C ARG A 55 -14.66 -8.44 -3.69
N CYS A 56 -14.51 -7.38 -4.48
CA CYS A 56 -13.44 -6.41 -4.32
C CYS A 56 -14.04 -5.06 -3.92
N GLU A 57 -13.79 -4.63 -2.69
CA GLU A 57 -14.20 -3.30 -2.21
C GLU A 57 -12.99 -2.39 -2.20
N LYS A 58 -13.14 -1.20 -2.79
CA LYS A 58 -12.12 -0.16 -2.76
C LYS A 58 -12.68 1.07 -2.06
N SER A 59 -11.86 1.71 -1.22
CA SER A 59 -12.17 2.97 -0.58
C SER A 59 -10.97 3.89 -0.71
N ILE A 60 -11.24 5.13 -1.13
CA ILE A 60 -10.21 6.12 -1.45
C ILE A 60 -10.58 7.43 -0.76
N ALA A 61 -9.61 8.06 -0.11
CA ALA A 61 -9.71 9.40 0.41
C ALA A 61 -8.45 10.20 0.04
N GLY A 62 -8.62 11.51 -0.21
CA GLY A 62 -7.54 12.38 -0.64
C GLY A 62 -7.01 12.06 -2.05
N SER A 63 -5.74 12.40 -2.31
CA SER A 63 -5.11 12.25 -3.62
C SER A 63 -4.07 11.12 -3.62
N VAL A 64 -4.20 10.18 -4.55
CA VAL A 64 -3.25 9.05 -4.72
C VAL A 64 -2.86 8.91 -6.20
N PRO A 65 -1.86 9.68 -6.68
CA PRO A 65 -1.43 9.64 -8.08
C PRO A 65 -0.46 8.47 -8.35
N LEU A 66 -0.97 7.35 -8.86
CA LEU A 66 -0.16 6.15 -9.13
C LEU A 66 0.76 6.26 -10.36
N SER A 67 0.52 7.20 -11.26
CA SER A 67 1.34 7.42 -12.46
C SER A 67 2.52 8.37 -12.21
N THR A 68 2.50 9.16 -11.14
CA THR A 68 3.52 10.17 -10.85
C THR A 68 4.68 9.54 -10.08
N LEU A 69 5.80 9.26 -10.77
CA LEU A 69 6.99 8.66 -10.15
C LEU A 69 7.60 9.49 -9.01
N ARG A 70 7.39 10.81 -9.01
CA ARG A 70 7.86 11.72 -7.95
C ARG A 70 7.02 11.61 -6.66
N ALA A 71 5.82 11.03 -6.71
CA ALA A 71 4.98 10.88 -5.54
C ALA A 71 5.58 9.82 -4.60
N LYS A 72 5.74 10.16 -3.32
CA LYS A 72 6.14 9.22 -2.28
C LYS A 72 4.91 8.43 -1.85
N ILE A 73 4.71 7.30 -2.51
CA ILE A 73 3.62 6.36 -2.22
C ILE A 73 4.21 5.14 -1.53
N ASP A 74 3.77 4.90 -0.30
CA ASP A 74 4.06 3.69 0.43
C ASP A 74 2.99 2.63 0.11
N TYR A 75 3.39 1.39 -0.09
CA TYR A 75 2.50 0.27 -0.41
C TYR A 75 2.68 -0.84 0.62
N GLY A 76 1.55 -1.28 1.17
CA GLY A 76 1.47 -2.38 2.13
C GLY A 76 0.56 -3.47 1.62
N PHE A 77 0.94 -4.72 1.89
CA PHE A 77 0.13 -5.89 1.58
C PHE A 77 0.12 -6.85 2.76
N CYS A 78 -1.08 -7.32 3.10
CA CYS A 78 -1.27 -8.36 4.11
C CYS A 78 -2.42 -9.28 3.72
N GLU A 79 -2.32 -10.56 4.07
CA GLU A 79 -3.40 -11.52 3.91
C GLU A 79 -4.06 -11.81 5.26
N ALA A 80 -5.37 -11.63 5.35
CA ALA A 80 -6.14 -11.98 6.53
C ALA A 80 -6.67 -13.41 6.38
N ALA A 81 -6.15 -14.35 7.17
CA ALA A 81 -6.62 -15.73 7.22
C ALA A 81 -7.92 -15.81 8.05
N THR A 82 -9.06 -15.80 7.37
CA THR A 82 -10.37 -15.97 8.03
C THR A 82 -10.87 -17.40 7.89
N ALA A 83 -11.82 -17.80 8.74
CA ALA A 83 -12.41 -19.15 8.69
C ALA A 83 -13.06 -19.49 7.34
N GLN A 84 -13.41 -18.50 6.53
CA GLN A 84 -14.04 -18.69 5.23
C GLN A 84 -13.06 -18.62 4.04
N GLY A 85 -11.77 -18.40 4.33
CA GLY A 85 -10.72 -18.24 3.33
C GLY A 85 -9.89 -16.98 3.56
N ASN A 86 -8.97 -16.72 2.64
CA ASN A 86 -8.06 -15.58 2.74
C ASN A 86 -8.70 -14.32 2.13
N ILE A 87 -8.49 -13.19 2.79
CA ILE A 87 -8.86 -11.86 2.28
C ILE A 87 -7.56 -11.08 2.07
N GLY A 88 -7.31 -10.64 0.84
CA GLY A 88 -6.17 -9.79 0.52
C GLY A 88 -6.46 -8.33 0.89
N VAL A 89 -5.56 -7.72 1.64
CA VAL A 89 -5.59 -6.31 2.04
C VAL A 89 -4.45 -5.58 1.34
N GLN A 90 -4.79 -4.62 0.49
CA GLN A 90 -3.85 -3.77 -0.22
C GLN A 90 -4.05 -2.32 0.22
N VAL A 91 -2.97 -1.67 0.65
CA VAL A 91 -2.99 -0.30 1.14
C VAL A 91 -1.96 0.53 0.38
N TRP A 92 -2.37 1.70 -0.09
CA TRP A 92 -1.49 2.72 -0.63
C TRP A 92 -1.64 3.99 0.20
N VAL A 93 -0.53 4.54 0.69
CA VAL A 93 -0.50 5.79 1.47
C VAL A 93 0.36 6.80 0.71
N ASN A 94 -0.22 7.96 0.40
CA ASN A 94 0.49 9.09 -0.17
C ASN A 94 1.05 9.98 0.95
N GLN A 95 2.37 9.97 1.11
CA GLN A 95 3.09 10.77 2.10
C GLN A 95 3.51 12.14 1.54
N GLY A 96 3.36 12.39 0.23
CA GLY A 96 3.76 13.63 -0.41
C GLY A 96 4.55 13.44 -1.70
N MET A 97 5.43 14.39 -1.99
CA MET A 97 6.32 14.34 -3.14
C MET A 97 7.76 14.40 -2.63
N TYR A 98 8.68 13.71 -3.32
CA TYR A 98 10.10 13.90 -3.08
C TYR A 98 10.51 15.32 -3.51
N GLU A 99 11.27 16.02 -2.67
CA GLU A 99 11.92 17.29 -3.03
C GLU A 99 13.20 17.01 -3.85
N GLU A 100 13.52 17.88 -4.80
CA GLU A 100 14.60 17.67 -5.79
C GLU A 100 16.03 17.76 -5.22
N GLY A 101 16.20 17.93 -3.90
CA GLY A 101 17.49 18.23 -3.27
C GLY A 101 18.13 17.14 -2.41
N GLY A 102 17.52 15.97 -2.27
CA GLY A 102 18.04 14.90 -1.42
C GLY A 102 18.13 13.59 -2.19
N ASN A 103 19.35 13.10 -2.42
CA ASN A 103 19.57 11.67 -2.65
C ASN A 103 18.73 10.91 -1.62
N GLY A 104 17.76 10.11 -2.07
CA GLY A 104 16.93 9.33 -1.18
C GLY A 104 17.83 8.53 -0.23
N ALA A 105 17.54 8.57 1.07
CA ALA A 105 18.36 7.90 2.10
C ALA A 105 18.56 6.40 1.84
N ASP A 106 17.69 5.81 1.01
CA ASP A 106 17.67 4.39 0.65
C ASP A 106 18.26 4.07 -0.73
N ALA A 107 18.75 5.07 -1.47
CA ALA A 107 19.42 4.83 -2.74
C ALA A 107 20.85 4.35 -2.46
N GLN A 108 21.03 3.03 -2.28
CA GLN A 108 22.35 2.45 -2.46
C GLN A 108 22.77 2.74 -3.91
N GLU A 109 23.79 3.58 -4.04
CA GLU A 109 24.45 3.91 -5.29
C GLU A 109 24.87 2.58 -5.94
N GLY A 110 24.04 2.09 -6.87
CA GLY A 110 24.29 0.84 -7.54
C GLY A 110 25.63 0.98 -8.24
N GLN A 111 26.66 0.30 -7.72
CA GLN A 111 27.90 0.08 -8.44
C GLN A 111 27.56 -0.84 -9.62
N ALA A 112 26.94 -0.27 -10.65
CA ALA A 112 26.73 -0.96 -11.91
C ALA A 112 28.13 -1.32 -12.42
N PRO A 113 28.45 -2.62 -12.60
CA PRO A 113 29.77 -2.98 -13.08
C PRO A 113 29.93 -2.43 -14.50
N LYS A 114 30.83 -1.45 -14.66
CA LYS A 114 31.26 -0.95 -15.98
C LYS A 114 31.98 -2.07 -16.72
N LYS A 115 31.23 -3.02 -17.30
CA LYS A 115 31.81 -3.99 -18.23
C LYS A 115 32.37 -3.21 -19.42
N PRO A 116 33.61 -3.51 -19.87
CA PRO A 116 34.20 -2.82 -20.99
C PRO A 116 33.37 -3.07 -22.26
N LYS A 117 33.12 -1.99 -23.02
CA LYS A 117 32.39 -2.02 -24.29
C LYS A 117 33.16 -2.92 -25.26
N ARG A 118 32.60 -4.07 -25.65
CA ARG A 118 33.24 -4.95 -26.65
C ARG A 118 33.40 -4.18 -27.97
N SER A 119 34.63 -4.03 -28.45
CA SER A 119 34.91 -3.44 -29.76
C SER A 119 34.50 -4.42 -30.85
N TYR A 120 33.53 -4.04 -31.67
CA TYR A 120 33.17 -4.82 -32.85
C TYR A 120 34.26 -4.62 -33.92
N LYS A 121 34.89 -5.70 -34.38
CA LYS A 121 35.79 -5.66 -35.54
C LYS A 121 34.94 -5.71 -36.80
N ARG A 122 35.20 -4.76 -37.69
CA ARG A 122 34.52 -4.58 -38.98
C ARG A 122 34.96 -5.67 -39.97
#